data_AF-A0A4Y8XUJ4-F1
#
_entry.id   AF-A0A4Y8XUJ4-F1
#
_cell.length_a   1.000
_cell.length_b   1.000
_cell.length_c   1.000
_cell.angle_alpha   90.00
_cell.angle_beta   90.00
_cell.angle_gamma   90.00
#
_symmetry.space_group_name_H-M   'P 1'
#
loop_
_entity.id
_entity.type
_entity.pdbx_description
1 polymer ?
#
loop_
_entity_poly.entity_id
_entity_poly.type
_entity_poly.pdbx_seq_one_letter_code
_entity_poly.pdbx_strand_id
1 'polypeptide(L)'
;MPIRRIRHAGLTVIAVAALAFAGLATPAAADILPPDVPESWKQEPRATEGVPSPLGSRAWTAPGGAATPGDFTLSPGAMNAETTTRVTRLDSVLPKSGVQNLLTAANRTAVSSCARDPFGTAPDPDIRYCLQNDDSISREWVPQGFTGVSDAQDDELWGSAGNIQLYASYDGWDPGRENDPNPATGDCTAAELEADDACNQKGVRITFLQNRVNPVTGVPEIKYRHVLLGWTYENSADHISFDGLHASEYPIQKGVHAGGIVWYGNYLYVADTRNGLRVFDMRTIMDLDPDGDPGTHDAMGSDTDGVKTTANVEDKTKVGRHNNVWYSFGYRYVMPQVAAWKFRSTQSNPSGSYACVATGAPKASYVSLDRSTVPDRLLMGEYCRPAGGHPSTGRIASYPVADLEQRSADVPAEGWANYLPMTNGGGQGAAAYNGTLFVNESKGTDEPGNLWRYGWNSGALVQNGQVIKTARGAEDLYLDRGMGRLWSISEHRPGVAADCTANPDPLHPAGTDYCQRVPYAHKLSWLAAQP
;
A
#
# COMPACT_ATOMS: atom_id res chain seq x y z
N MET A 1 -24.03 59.86 18.25
CA MET A 1 -23.95 60.80 19.39
C MET A 1 -25.35 61.31 19.71
N PRO A 2 -25.65 61.76 20.94
CA PRO A 2 -24.85 61.67 22.17
C PRO A 2 -25.03 60.23 22.76
N ILE A 3 -25.08 59.85 24.05
CA ILE A 3 -24.91 60.48 25.37
C ILE A 3 -24.02 59.53 26.23
N ARG A 4 -23.32 60.05 27.25
CA ARG A 4 -22.70 59.27 28.35
C ARG A 4 -23.17 59.80 29.71
N ARG A 5 -23.64 58.92 30.61
CA ARG A 5 -23.60 59.00 32.10
C ARG A 5 -24.24 57.71 32.64
N ILE A 6 -23.55 56.81 33.37
CA ILE A 6 -22.87 56.87 34.69
C ILE A 6 -23.79 56.37 35.83
N ARG A 7 -23.39 55.21 36.38
CA ARG A 7 -23.56 54.67 37.74
C ARG A 7 -24.89 54.85 38.48
N HIS A 8 -25.36 53.76 39.09
CA HIS A 8 -25.33 53.61 40.55
C HIS A 8 -25.09 52.14 40.92
N ALA A 9 -24.71 51.88 42.18
CA ALA A 9 -24.37 50.54 42.68
C ALA A 9 -25.35 50.10 43.79
N GLY A 10 -25.54 48.80 43.92
CA GLY A 10 -26.24 48.18 45.05
C GLY A 10 -25.55 46.86 45.42
N LEU A 11 -25.05 46.76 46.65
CA LEU A 11 -24.59 45.49 47.21
C LEU A 11 -25.79 44.73 47.79
N THR A 12 -25.79 43.42 47.61
CA THR A 12 -26.43 42.50 48.58
C THR A 12 -25.47 41.34 48.82
N VAL A 13 -25.07 41.14 50.07
CA VAL A 13 -24.22 40.02 50.50
C VAL A 13 -25.06 39.10 51.37
N ILE A 14 -25.07 37.80 51.06
CA ILE A 14 -25.50 36.74 51.99
C ILE A 14 -24.39 35.69 51.99
N ALA A 15 -24.04 35.19 53.18
CA ALA A 15 -22.87 34.37 53.39
C ALA A 15 -23.16 32.86 53.32
N VAL A 16 -22.25 32.16 52.64
CA VAL A 16 -21.53 30.95 53.10
C VAL A 16 -22.24 30.03 54.10
N ALA A 17 -22.48 28.79 53.67
CA ALA A 17 -22.37 27.59 54.50
C ALA A 17 -21.22 26.71 53.95
N ALA A 18 -20.64 25.82 54.76
CA ALA A 18 -19.37 25.15 54.43
C ALA A 18 -19.29 23.70 54.97
N LEU A 19 -18.21 22.99 54.59
CA LEU A 19 -17.75 21.65 55.01
C LEU A 19 -18.53 20.46 54.36
N ALA A 20 -17.91 19.32 54.00
CA ALA A 20 -16.50 18.91 54.12
C ALA A 20 -16.01 17.99 52.97
N PHE A 21 -14.68 17.89 52.86
CA PHE A 21 -13.81 16.96 52.10
C PHE A 21 -14.38 15.58 51.70
N ALA A 22 -14.18 15.18 50.43
CA ALA A 22 -13.06 14.31 49.99
C ALA A 22 -13.18 13.92 48.49
N GLY A 23 -12.06 13.83 47.74
CA GLY A 23 -12.05 13.30 46.36
C GLY A 23 -10.95 13.86 45.46
N LEU A 24 -10.31 12.99 44.66
CA LEU A 24 -9.26 13.32 43.68
C LEU A 24 -9.86 13.64 42.31
N ALA A 25 -9.41 14.73 41.66
CA ALA A 25 -9.21 14.83 40.20
C ALA A 25 -8.51 16.15 39.82
N THR A 26 -7.54 16.08 38.91
CA THR A 26 -7.08 17.24 38.10
C THR A 26 -8.06 17.51 36.95
N PRO A 27 -8.10 18.72 36.37
CA PRO A 27 -9.20 19.12 35.49
C PRO A 27 -9.25 18.32 34.19
N ALA A 28 -10.39 17.68 33.94
CA ALA A 28 -10.76 17.19 32.63
C ALA A 28 -11.32 18.35 31.80
N ALA A 29 -10.55 18.80 30.81
CA ALA A 29 -11.01 19.61 29.70
C ALA A 29 -10.47 18.96 28.43
N ALA A 30 -11.31 18.14 27.79
CA ALA A 30 -10.95 17.46 26.55
C ALA A 30 -10.89 18.47 25.38
N ASP A 31 -10.12 18.13 24.35
CA ASP A 31 -9.97 18.94 23.15
C ASP A 31 -11.31 19.17 22.45
N ILE A 32 -11.56 20.42 22.04
CA ILE A 32 -12.67 20.76 21.14
C ILE A 32 -12.12 20.72 19.72
N LEU A 33 -12.19 19.55 19.10
CA LEU A 33 -11.98 19.40 17.66
C LEU A 33 -13.23 19.88 16.88
N PRO A 34 -13.12 20.13 15.56
CA PRO A 34 -14.26 20.41 14.69
C PRO A 34 -15.28 19.25 14.69
N PRO A 35 -16.53 19.48 14.26
CA PRO A 35 -17.57 18.44 14.29
C PRO A 35 -17.19 17.21 13.46
N ASP A 36 -17.41 16.02 14.04
CA ASP A 36 -17.11 14.74 13.41
C ASP A 36 -17.69 14.59 12.00
N VAL A 37 -16.86 14.09 11.08
CA VAL A 37 -17.33 13.34 9.91
C VAL A 37 -18.18 12.16 10.43
N PRO A 38 -19.37 11.87 9.88
CA PRO A 38 -20.26 10.84 10.42
C PRO A 38 -19.56 9.49 10.66
N GLU A 39 -19.90 8.79 11.75
CA GLU A 39 -19.27 7.51 12.13
C GLU A 39 -19.38 6.44 11.01
N SER A 40 -20.45 6.49 10.21
CA SER A 40 -20.65 5.63 9.04
C SER A 40 -19.68 5.89 7.88
N TRP A 41 -18.97 7.02 7.90
CA TRP A 41 -17.94 7.45 6.94
C TRP A 41 -16.53 7.34 7.53
N LYS A 42 -16.34 6.81 8.75
CA LYS A 42 -15.01 6.59 9.31
C LYS A 42 -14.38 5.31 8.76
N GLN A 43 -13.12 5.43 8.35
CA GLN A 43 -12.25 4.33 7.93
C GLN A 43 -11.65 3.61 9.16
N GLU A 44 -10.74 2.64 8.95
CA GLU A 44 -9.96 2.08 10.06
C GLU A 44 -9.11 3.20 10.72
N PRO A 45 -9.26 3.46 12.04
CA PRO A 45 -8.52 4.55 12.68
C PRO A 45 -7.00 4.33 12.64
N ARG A 46 -6.23 5.39 12.35
CA ARG A 46 -4.76 5.37 12.26
C ARG A 46 -4.07 4.74 13.49
N ALA A 47 -2.83 4.27 13.30
CA ALA A 47 -1.94 3.93 14.42
C ALA A 47 -1.83 5.08 15.43
N THR A 48 -1.70 4.77 16.72
CA THR A 48 -1.66 5.78 17.78
C THR A 48 -0.41 6.63 17.65
N GLU A 49 -0.56 7.89 17.24
CA GLU A 49 0.56 8.82 17.08
C GLU A 49 1.11 9.31 18.44
N GLY A 50 2.41 9.63 18.47
CA GLY A 50 3.08 10.16 19.66
C GLY A 50 4.37 10.90 19.32
N VAL A 51 4.79 11.81 20.19
CA VAL A 51 5.86 12.79 19.93
C VAL A 51 7.18 12.11 19.49
N PRO A 52 7.69 12.42 18.27
CA PRO A 52 8.98 11.93 17.80
C PRO A 52 10.10 12.30 18.77
N SER A 53 10.67 11.29 19.41
CA SER A 53 11.69 11.43 20.44
C SER A 53 13.05 10.99 19.88
N PRO A 54 14.04 11.90 19.72
CA PRO A 54 15.36 11.53 19.21
C PRO A 54 16.06 10.57 20.17
N LEU A 55 16.93 9.72 19.62
CA LEU A 55 17.38 8.50 20.29
C LEU A 55 18.12 8.74 21.62
N GLY A 56 17.59 8.20 22.72
CA GLY A 56 18.36 7.89 23.93
C GLY A 56 19.28 6.69 23.69
N SER A 57 20.47 6.68 24.31
CA SER A 57 21.64 5.84 23.93
C SER A 57 21.55 4.32 24.21
N ARG A 58 20.37 3.68 24.10
CA ARG A 58 20.16 2.28 24.53
C ARG A 58 19.45 1.34 23.55
N ALA A 59 18.90 1.80 22.43
CA ALA A 59 18.04 0.94 21.59
C ALA A 59 18.70 0.35 20.34
N TRP A 60 19.69 1.04 19.74
CA TRP A 60 20.39 0.55 18.54
C TRP A 60 21.74 -0.07 18.93
N THR A 61 21.98 -1.30 18.49
CA THR A 61 23.16 -2.10 18.86
C THR A 61 24.24 -2.09 17.79
N ALA A 62 23.87 -2.45 16.55
CA ALA A 62 24.71 -2.40 15.35
C ALA A 62 23.81 -2.57 14.10
N PRO A 63 24.28 -2.21 12.89
CA PRO A 63 23.63 -2.65 11.65
C PRO A 63 23.61 -4.19 11.60
N GLY A 64 22.51 -4.80 11.15
CA GLY A 64 22.33 -6.26 11.15
C GLY A 64 21.89 -6.86 12.50
N GLY A 65 22.08 -6.15 13.62
CA GLY A 65 21.73 -6.62 14.96
C GLY A 65 20.23 -6.83 15.16
N ALA A 66 19.86 -7.53 16.23
CA ALA A 66 18.44 -7.76 16.57
C ALA A 66 17.70 -6.45 16.87
N ALA A 67 16.45 -6.36 16.41
CA ALA A 67 15.48 -5.32 16.74
C ALA A 67 14.39 -5.89 17.65
N THR A 68 13.61 -5.04 18.33
CA THR A 68 12.56 -5.48 19.27
C THR A 68 11.35 -6.06 18.51
N PRO A 69 11.02 -7.36 18.63
CA PRO A 69 9.89 -7.94 17.87
C PRO A 69 8.53 -7.39 18.34
N GLY A 70 8.44 -6.91 19.58
CA GLY A 70 7.24 -6.25 20.12
C GLY A 70 6.94 -4.88 19.50
N ASP A 71 7.91 -4.21 18.84
CA ASP A 71 7.65 -2.97 18.10
C ASP A 71 6.74 -3.20 16.88
N PHE A 72 6.81 -4.41 16.32
CA PHE A 72 6.10 -4.84 15.13
C PHE A 72 4.73 -5.45 15.43
N THR A 73 4.29 -5.53 16.69
CA THR A 73 3.04 -6.22 17.04
C THR A 73 1.84 -5.60 16.33
N LEU A 74 1.09 -6.44 15.61
CA LEU A 74 -0.12 -6.09 14.89
C LEU A 74 -1.35 -6.47 15.72
N SER A 75 -2.18 -5.49 16.08
CA SER A 75 -3.52 -5.68 16.63
C SER A 75 -4.55 -5.75 15.49
N PRO A 76 -5.67 -6.50 15.62
CA PRO A 76 -6.75 -6.46 14.64
C PRO A 76 -7.34 -5.05 14.52
N GLY A 77 -7.72 -4.65 13.29
CA GLY A 77 -8.40 -3.38 13.03
C GLY A 77 -9.71 -3.24 13.81
N ALA A 78 -9.92 -2.06 14.40
CA ALA A 78 -11.10 -1.75 15.20
C ALA A 78 -12.40 -1.80 14.37
N MET A 79 -12.31 -1.51 13.08
CA MET A 79 -13.44 -1.50 12.14
C MET A 79 -13.63 -2.85 11.44
N ASN A 80 -12.93 -3.93 11.82
CA ASN A 80 -13.03 -5.23 11.11
C ASN A 80 -14.45 -5.81 11.10
N ALA A 81 -15.20 -5.72 12.21
CA ALA A 81 -16.58 -6.18 12.29
C ALA A 81 -17.52 -5.34 11.39
N GLU A 82 -17.37 -4.01 11.44
CA GLU A 82 -18.15 -3.07 10.65
C GLU A 82 -17.85 -3.18 9.14
N THR A 83 -16.57 -3.34 8.79
CA THR A 83 -16.11 -3.61 7.42
C THR A 83 -16.73 -4.90 6.89
N THR A 84 -16.82 -5.95 7.72
CA THR A 84 -17.49 -7.22 7.34
C THR A 84 -18.97 -6.99 7.03
N THR A 85 -19.69 -6.20 7.82
CA THR A 85 -21.08 -5.82 7.56
C THR A 85 -21.23 -5.05 6.25
N ARG A 86 -20.44 -3.98 6.07
CA ARG A 86 -20.49 -3.10 4.89
C ARG A 86 -20.13 -3.84 3.60
N VAL A 87 -19.11 -4.71 3.62
CA VAL A 87 -18.76 -5.56 2.47
C VAL A 87 -19.88 -6.55 2.17
N THR A 88 -20.49 -7.18 3.18
CA THR A 88 -21.63 -8.09 2.97
C THR A 88 -22.84 -7.36 2.36
N ARG A 89 -23.08 -6.11 2.76
CA ARG A 89 -24.11 -5.24 2.18
C ARG A 89 -23.80 -4.92 0.71
N LEU A 90 -22.56 -4.52 0.39
CA LEU A 90 -22.13 -4.27 -0.99
C LEU A 90 -22.24 -5.53 -1.87
N ASP A 91 -21.91 -6.70 -1.32
CA ASP A 91 -21.97 -8.01 -1.97
C ASP A 91 -23.39 -8.45 -2.35
N SER A 92 -24.42 -7.88 -1.72
CA SER A 92 -25.82 -8.07 -2.13
C SER A 92 -26.28 -7.16 -3.27
N VAL A 93 -25.48 -6.13 -3.62
CA VAL A 93 -25.83 -5.11 -4.63
C VAL A 93 -25.00 -5.26 -5.91
N LEU A 94 -23.70 -5.55 -5.80
CA LEU A 94 -22.80 -5.66 -6.94
C LEU A 94 -22.47 -7.13 -7.28
N PRO A 95 -22.44 -7.52 -8.57
CA PRO A 95 -22.04 -8.87 -8.96
C PRO A 95 -20.51 -9.04 -8.83
N LYS A 96 -20.05 -10.30 -8.73
CA LYS A 96 -18.63 -10.66 -8.59
C LYS A 96 -18.12 -11.40 -9.82
N SER A 97 -16.91 -11.04 -10.25
CA SER A 97 -16.18 -11.75 -11.32
C SER A 97 -15.22 -12.81 -10.77
N GLY A 98 -14.41 -12.44 -9.76
CA GLY A 98 -13.30 -13.26 -9.28
C GLY A 98 -12.13 -13.39 -10.27
N VAL A 99 -10.98 -13.89 -9.79
CA VAL A 99 -9.70 -13.81 -10.52
C VAL A 99 -9.71 -14.53 -11.89
N GLN A 100 -10.32 -15.72 -12.03
CA GLN A 100 -10.29 -16.45 -13.32
C GLN A 100 -11.05 -15.72 -14.44
N ASN A 101 -12.20 -15.12 -14.13
CA ASN A 101 -12.97 -14.34 -15.11
C ASN A 101 -12.26 -13.03 -15.42
N LEU A 102 -11.72 -12.35 -14.41
CA LEU A 102 -10.91 -11.14 -14.56
C LEU A 102 -9.68 -11.36 -15.47
N LEU A 103 -8.96 -12.48 -15.29
CA LEU A 103 -7.84 -12.85 -16.15
C LEU A 103 -8.32 -13.18 -17.57
N THR A 104 -9.44 -13.87 -17.73
CA THR A 104 -10.04 -14.14 -19.05
C THR A 104 -10.39 -12.83 -19.78
N ALA A 105 -11.01 -11.87 -19.07
CA ALA A 105 -11.34 -10.53 -19.52
C ALA A 105 -10.17 -9.53 -19.53
N ALA A 106 -8.91 -9.99 -19.44
CA ALA A 106 -7.73 -9.12 -19.47
C ALA A 106 -7.59 -8.42 -20.83
N ASN A 107 -7.91 -7.13 -20.88
CA ASN A 107 -7.93 -6.35 -22.12
C ASN A 107 -6.53 -5.85 -22.53
N ARG A 108 -5.61 -5.61 -21.59
CA ARG A 108 -4.29 -5.02 -21.86
C ARG A 108 -3.23 -6.10 -22.13
N THR A 109 -2.19 -5.76 -22.90
CA THR A 109 -1.16 -6.70 -23.37
C THR A 109 0.23 -6.17 -23.03
N ALA A 110 1.07 -6.97 -22.38
CA ALA A 110 2.49 -6.69 -22.21
C ALA A 110 3.33 -7.48 -23.23
N VAL A 111 4.58 -7.08 -23.44
CA VAL A 111 5.55 -7.76 -24.33
C VAL A 111 6.84 -8.06 -23.59
N SER A 112 7.67 -8.97 -24.10
CA SER A 112 8.97 -9.32 -23.51
C SER A 112 10.16 -8.49 -24.01
N SER A 113 9.95 -7.61 -25.00
CA SER A 113 10.97 -6.73 -25.58
C SER A 113 10.64 -5.27 -25.28
N CYS A 114 11.47 -4.61 -24.49
CA CYS A 114 11.24 -3.24 -24.04
C CYS A 114 11.97 -2.26 -24.96
N ALA A 115 11.30 -1.16 -25.33
CA ALA A 115 11.90 -0.10 -26.16
C ALA A 115 12.82 0.83 -25.34
N ARG A 116 12.82 0.70 -24.01
CA ARG A 116 13.58 1.45 -23.01
C ARG A 116 14.04 0.47 -21.94
N ASP A 117 14.94 0.90 -21.05
CA ASP A 117 15.55 -0.02 -20.09
C ASP A 117 15.88 0.63 -18.74
N PRO A 118 15.34 0.13 -17.60
CA PRO A 118 15.74 0.60 -16.28
C PRO A 118 17.03 -0.05 -15.74
N PHE A 119 17.64 -1.05 -16.41
CA PHE A 119 18.83 -1.73 -15.89
C PHE A 119 20.13 -0.93 -16.12
N GLY A 120 20.39 -0.46 -17.34
CA GLY A 120 21.57 0.37 -17.64
C GLY A 120 22.89 -0.36 -17.38
N THR A 121 23.55 -0.10 -16.24
CA THR A 121 24.77 -0.83 -15.82
C THR A 121 24.48 -2.08 -14.98
N ALA A 122 23.21 -2.35 -14.65
CA ALA A 122 22.81 -3.63 -14.05
C ALA A 122 22.78 -4.76 -15.10
N PRO A 123 23.07 -6.02 -14.71
CA PRO A 123 22.89 -7.16 -15.61
C PRO A 123 21.43 -7.35 -16.03
N ASP A 124 21.21 -7.79 -17.28
CA ASP A 124 19.89 -8.17 -17.77
C ASP A 124 19.18 -9.18 -16.83
N PRO A 125 17.86 -9.05 -16.62
CA PRO A 125 17.06 -10.05 -15.92
C PRO A 125 16.86 -11.32 -16.77
N ASP A 126 16.45 -12.42 -16.14
CA ASP A 126 16.04 -13.64 -16.84
C ASP A 126 14.75 -13.42 -17.66
N ILE A 127 13.90 -12.51 -17.19
CA ILE A 127 12.64 -12.15 -17.84
C ILE A 127 12.25 -10.71 -17.46
N ARG A 128 11.65 -9.99 -18.40
CA ARG A 128 11.05 -8.67 -18.20
C ARG A 128 9.75 -8.56 -18.99
N TYR A 129 8.80 -7.80 -18.47
CA TYR A 129 7.53 -7.50 -19.10
C TYR A 129 7.36 -5.99 -19.28
N CYS A 130 7.11 -5.57 -20.51
CA CYS A 130 7.00 -4.19 -20.91
C CYS A 130 5.51 -3.88 -21.06
N LEU A 131 4.99 -3.06 -20.15
CA LEU A 131 3.57 -2.68 -20.09
C LEU A 131 3.17 -1.83 -21.31
N GLN A 132 1.87 -1.68 -21.56
CA GLN A 132 1.38 -0.71 -22.53
C GLN A 132 1.84 0.70 -22.14
N ASN A 133 2.14 1.54 -23.13
CA ASN A 133 2.89 2.78 -22.93
C ASN A 133 2.24 3.71 -21.89
N ASP A 134 0.91 3.80 -21.88
CA ASP A 134 0.10 4.59 -20.95
C ASP A 134 0.18 4.14 -19.48
N ASP A 135 0.44 2.85 -19.18
CA ASP A 135 0.86 2.41 -17.84
C ASP A 135 2.33 2.74 -17.58
N SER A 136 3.18 2.35 -18.53
CA SER A 136 4.63 2.31 -18.37
C SER A 136 5.23 3.72 -18.18
N ILE A 137 4.52 4.77 -18.62
CA ILE A 137 4.89 6.19 -18.40
C ILE A 137 3.87 6.97 -17.54
N SER A 138 2.87 6.32 -16.94
CA SER A 138 1.74 6.99 -16.27
C SER A 138 2.16 8.04 -15.24
N ARG A 139 1.52 9.23 -15.24
CA ARG A 139 1.77 10.22 -14.18
C ARG A 139 1.10 9.85 -12.86
N GLU A 140 -0.11 9.30 -12.99
CA GLU A 140 -1.03 8.77 -11.99
C GLU A 140 -0.42 7.54 -11.30
N TRP A 141 -0.46 6.36 -11.93
CA TRP A 141 -0.14 5.10 -11.24
C TRP A 141 1.36 4.84 -11.10
N VAL A 142 1.87 4.87 -9.87
CA VAL A 142 3.27 4.60 -9.50
C VAL A 142 3.38 3.19 -8.90
N PRO A 143 4.08 2.23 -9.54
CA PRO A 143 4.16 0.86 -9.07
C PRO A 143 5.11 0.70 -7.87
N GLN A 144 4.74 -0.20 -6.96
CA GLN A 144 5.44 -0.42 -5.69
C GLN A 144 5.46 -1.93 -5.35
N GLY A 145 4.47 -2.43 -4.59
CA GLY A 145 4.43 -3.83 -4.12
C GLY A 145 4.35 -4.90 -5.20
N PHE A 146 4.83 -6.13 -4.92
CA PHE A 146 4.82 -7.27 -5.85
C PHE A 146 4.55 -8.62 -5.16
N THR A 147 3.70 -9.46 -5.75
CA THR A 147 3.42 -10.84 -5.30
C THR A 147 2.98 -11.72 -6.49
N GLY A 148 2.56 -12.95 -6.25
CA GLY A 148 2.03 -13.83 -7.28
C GLY A 148 1.51 -15.15 -6.73
N VAL A 149 1.07 -16.03 -7.63
CA VAL A 149 0.35 -17.25 -7.25
C VAL A 149 1.21 -18.29 -6.51
N SER A 150 2.56 -18.16 -6.52
CA SER A 150 3.47 -19.02 -5.73
C SER A 150 3.42 -18.72 -4.23
N ASP A 151 3.13 -17.46 -3.87
CA ASP A 151 2.81 -17.08 -2.48
C ASP A 151 1.43 -17.63 -2.09
N ALA A 152 0.48 -17.54 -3.02
CA ALA A 152 -0.93 -17.78 -2.77
C ALA A 152 -1.30 -19.24 -2.51
N GLN A 153 -0.71 -20.18 -3.25
CA GLN A 153 -1.09 -21.59 -3.28
C GLN A 153 0.14 -22.50 -3.40
N ASP A 154 0.04 -23.73 -2.87
CA ASP A 154 1.13 -24.71 -2.92
C ASP A 154 1.45 -25.19 -4.33
N ASP A 155 0.41 -25.41 -5.15
CA ASP A 155 0.48 -25.88 -6.54
C ASP A 155 0.70 -24.75 -7.56
N GLU A 156 0.77 -23.50 -7.09
CA GLU A 156 0.91 -22.29 -7.90
C GLU A 156 -0.24 -22.06 -8.91
N LEU A 157 -1.44 -22.56 -8.61
CA LEU A 157 -2.64 -22.40 -9.44
C LEU A 157 -3.77 -21.69 -8.67
N TRP A 158 -4.37 -20.67 -9.28
CA TRP A 158 -5.69 -20.19 -8.86
C TRP A 158 -6.78 -20.86 -9.70
N GLY A 159 -7.34 -21.95 -9.18
CA GLY A 159 -8.28 -22.82 -9.90
C GLY A 159 -7.56 -23.58 -11.01
N SER A 160 -7.61 -23.06 -12.25
CA SER A 160 -6.86 -23.60 -13.38
C SER A 160 -5.84 -22.61 -13.97
N ALA A 161 -5.59 -21.49 -13.29
CA ALA A 161 -4.75 -20.41 -13.79
C ALA A 161 -3.42 -20.32 -13.02
N GLY A 162 -2.32 -20.72 -13.66
CA GLY A 162 -0.95 -20.50 -13.19
C GLY A 162 -0.29 -19.27 -13.83
N ASN A 163 0.99 -19.06 -13.55
CA ASN A 163 1.82 -17.95 -14.07
C ASN A 163 1.22 -16.55 -13.83
N ILE A 164 0.60 -16.34 -12.67
CA ILE A 164 0.00 -15.06 -12.29
C ILE A 164 0.99 -14.27 -11.42
N GLN A 165 1.32 -13.05 -11.86
CA GLN A 165 2.02 -12.04 -11.06
C GLN A 165 1.06 -10.89 -10.75
N LEU A 166 1.18 -10.31 -9.57
CA LEU A 166 0.44 -9.13 -9.15
C LEU A 166 1.44 -8.03 -8.78
N TYR A 167 1.17 -6.79 -9.21
CA TYR A 167 1.87 -5.63 -8.67
C TYR A 167 0.87 -4.55 -8.25
N ALA A 168 1.18 -3.87 -7.15
CA ALA A 168 0.46 -2.70 -6.69
C ALA A 168 0.95 -1.44 -7.40
N SER A 169 0.09 -0.44 -7.46
CA SER A 169 0.47 0.93 -7.76
C SER A 169 -0.37 1.87 -6.90
N TYR A 170 0.24 2.83 -6.23
CA TYR A 170 -0.51 3.95 -5.66
C TYR A 170 -0.75 5.00 -6.73
N ASP A 171 -1.78 5.83 -6.56
CA ASP A 171 -1.96 7.01 -7.37
C ASP A 171 -1.07 8.14 -6.86
N GLY A 172 -0.05 8.50 -7.63
CA GLY A 172 0.88 9.59 -7.36
C GLY A 172 0.45 10.95 -7.91
N TRP A 173 -0.75 11.10 -8.47
CA TRP A 173 -1.22 12.36 -9.04
C TRP A 173 -2.71 12.62 -8.77
N ASP A 174 -2.99 13.73 -8.07
CA ASP A 174 -4.36 14.19 -7.78
C ASP A 174 -5.23 14.21 -9.06
N PRO A 175 -6.28 13.37 -9.16
CA PRO A 175 -6.79 12.91 -10.45
C PRO A 175 -7.64 13.91 -11.23
N GLY A 176 -7.80 15.14 -10.73
CA GLY A 176 -8.54 16.20 -11.41
C GLY A 176 -10.03 15.90 -11.51
N ARG A 177 -10.77 16.13 -10.41
CA ARG A 177 -12.25 16.21 -10.43
C ARG A 177 -12.66 17.54 -11.11
N GLU A 178 -12.38 17.66 -12.41
CA GLU A 178 -12.42 18.89 -13.20
C GLU A 178 -13.83 19.21 -13.73
N ASN A 179 -14.71 19.70 -12.86
CA ASN A 179 -15.85 20.54 -13.24
C ASN A 179 -16.08 21.74 -12.31
N ASP A 180 -15.57 21.73 -11.07
CA ASP A 180 -15.54 22.93 -10.22
C ASP A 180 -14.49 23.95 -10.73
N PRO A 181 -14.80 25.27 -10.79
CA PRO A 181 -13.87 26.30 -11.26
C PRO A 181 -12.67 26.57 -10.33
N ASN A 182 -12.53 25.90 -9.19
CA ASN A 182 -11.37 26.00 -8.30
C ASN A 182 -10.43 24.79 -8.42
N PRO A 183 -9.31 24.90 -9.18
CA PRO A 183 -8.35 23.81 -9.37
C PRO A 183 -7.49 23.47 -8.13
N ALA A 184 -7.84 24.00 -6.96
CA ALA A 184 -7.26 23.60 -5.67
C ALA A 184 -8.16 22.65 -4.86
N THR A 185 -9.38 22.34 -5.31
CA THR A 185 -10.39 21.63 -4.48
C THR A 185 -11.19 20.53 -5.19
N GLY A 186 -11.54 20.67 -6.47
CA GLY A 186 -12.35 19.67 -7.21
C GLY A 186 -13.77 19.44 -6.63
N ASP A 187 -14.42 18.35 -7.05
CA ASP A 187 -15.81 17.98 -6.65
C ASP A 187 -15.95 17.50 -5.17
N CYS A 188 -15.21 18.09 -4.23
CA CYS A 188 -15.41 17.87 -2.79
C CYS A 188 -16.34 18.92 -2.18
N THR A 189 -17.12 18.52 -1.16
CA THR A 189 -17.77 19.49 -0.27
C THR A 189 -16.73 20.20 0.61
N ALA A 190 -17.10 21.37 1.14
CA ALA A 190 -16.23 22.12 2.06
C ALA A 190 -15.81 21.30 3.30
N ALA A 191 -16.66 20.39 3.78
CA ALA A 191 -16.34 19.54 4.92
C ALA A 191 -15.32 18.44 4.58
N GLU A 192 -15.39 17.86 3.37
CA GLU A 192 -14.42 16.88 2.88
C GLU A 192 -13.05 17.51 2.64
N LEU A 193 -13.02 18.79 2.23
CA LEU A 193 -11.81 19.61 2.09
C LEU A 193 -11.21 20.00 3.45
N GLU A 194 -12.04 20.35 4.43
CA GLU A 194 -11.60 20.63 5.80
C GLU A 194 -11.12 19.36 6.54
N ALA A 195 -11.53 18.17 6.09
CA ALA A 195 -11.12 16.87 6.65
C ALA A 195 -9.83 16.29 6.03
N ASP A 196 -9.42 16.74 4.84
CA ASP A 196 -8.17 16.36 4.14
C ASP A 196 -8.00 14.83 3.88
N ASP A 197 -9.09 14.06 3.87
CA ASP A 197 -9.09 12.59 3.71
C ASP A 197 -9.82 12.11 2.43
N ALA A 198 -10.93 12.77 2.06
CA ALA A 198 -11.79 12.35 0.93
C ALA A 198 -11.47 13.03 -0.42
N CYS A 199 -10.58 14.02 -0.44
CA CYS A 199 -10.24 14.81 -1.64
C CYS A 199 -8.91 14.38 -2.29
N ASN A 200 -8.42 13.20 -1.95
CA ASN A 200 -7.02 12.82 -2.12
C ASN A 200 -6.87 11.46 -2.82
N GLN A 201 -6.56 11.52 -4.13
CA GLN A 201 -6.06 10.41 -4.95
C GLN A 201 -7.04 9.24 -5.17
N LYS A 202 -6.82 8.43 -6.21
CA LYS A 202 -7.60 7.21 -6.48
C LYS A 202 -7.24 6.03 -5.56
N GLY A 203 -6.35 6.24 -4.59
CA GLY A 203 -5.85 5.20 -3.69
C GLY A 203 -4.90 4.23 -4.37
N VAL A 204 -5.23 2.93 -4.36
CA VAL A 204 -4.35 1.84 -4.80
C VAL A 204 -4.99 1.02 -5.92
N ARG A 205 -4.18 0.65 -6.90
CA ARG A 205 -4.52 -0.22 -8.02
C ARG A 205 -3.70 -1.49 -7.98
N ILE A 206 -4.33 -2.65 -8.05
CA ILE A 206 -3.65 -3.93 -8.27
C ILE A 206 -3.73 -4.29 -9.75
N THR A 207 -2.59 -4.67 -10.33
CA THR A 207 -2.52 -5.18 -11.69
C THR A 207 -2.28 -6.68 -11.67
N PHE A 208 -3.26 -7.45 -12.13
CA PHE A 208 -3.14 -8.89 -12.35
C PHE A 208 -2.53 -9.10 -13.74
N LEU A 209 -1.34 -9.66 -13.80
CA LEU A 209 -0.62 -10.01 -15.02
C LEU A 209 -0.51 -11.53 -15.13
N GLN A 210 -0.72 -12.08 -16.32
CA GLN A 210 -0.58 -13.50 -16.59
C GLN A 210 0.16 -13.76 -17.91
N ASN A 211 1.17 -14.61 -17.86
CA ASN A 211 1.84 -15.18 -19.03
C ASN A 211 1.25 -16.56 -19.35
N ARG A 212 0.52 -16.68 -20.47
CA ARG A 212 -0.31 -17.83 -20.78
C ARG A 212 -0.27 -18.19 -22.26
N VAL A 213 -0.82 -19.36 -22.60
CA VAL A 213 -1.25 -19.66 -23.96
C VAL A 213 -2.68 -19.17 -24.12
N ASN A 214 -2.96 -18.39 -25.18
CA ASN A 214 -4.30 -17.94 -25.51
C ASN A 214 -5.19 -19.17 -25.84
N PRO A 215 -6.32 -19.39 -25.14
CA PRO A 215 -7.12 -20.60 -25.29
C PRO A 215 -7.88 -20.69 -26.63
N VAL A 216 -7.99 -19.59 -27.39
CA VAL A 216 -8.67 -19.54 -28.69
C VAL A 216 -7.69 -19.71 -29.85
N THR A 217 -6.48 -19.11 -29.75
CA THR A 217 -5.51 -19.08 -30.85
C THR A 217 -4.33 -20.05 -30.68
N GLY A 218 -4.09 -20.57 -29.47
CA GLY A 218 -2.93 -21.40 -29.16
C GLY A 218 -1.60 -20.64 -29.10
N VAL A 219 -1.62 -19.31 -29.20
CA VAL A 219 -0.41 -18.46 -29.22
C VAL A 219 -0.06 -18.00 -27.80
N PRO A 220 1.22 -18.01 -27.37
CA PRO A 220 1.64 -17.40 -26.11
C PRO A 220 1.37 -15.89 -26.07
N GLU A 221 0.78 -15.41 -24.98
CA GLU A 221 0.46 -14.00 -24.74
C GLU A 221 0.72 -13.61 -23.27
N ILE A 222 1.12 -12.36 -23.04
CA ILE A 222 1.19 -11.78 -21.71
C ILE A 222 0.06 -10.75 -21.61
N LYS A 223 -0.97 -11.07 -20.84
CA LYS A 223 -2.19 -10.25 -20.69
C LYS A 223 -2.28 -9.73 -19.27
N TYR A 224 -2.89 -8.56 -19.10
CA TYR A 224 -3.13 -8.00 -17.77
C TYR A 224 -4.42 -7.18 -17.66
N ARG A 225 -4.91 -7.04 -16.43
CA ARG A 225 -6.10 -6.26 -16.06
C ARG A 225 -5.85 -5.57 -14.72
N HIS A 226 -6.47 -4.42 -14.52
CA HIS A 226 -6.38 -3.67 -13.26
C HIS A 226 -7.64 -3.82 -12.42
N VAL A 227 -7.46 -3.74 -11.10
CA VAL A 227 -8.50 -3.67 -10.07
C VAL A 227 -8.22 -2.45 -9.20
N LEU A 228 -9.24 -1.66 -8.91
CA LEU A 228 -9.18 -0.60 -7.91
C LEU A 228 -9.38 -1.21 -6.52
N LEU A 229 -8.48 -0.91 -5.56
CA LEU A 229 -8.74 -1.21 -4.16
C LEU A 229 -9.64 -0.12 -3.59
N GLY A 230 -10.76 -0.54 -2.99
CA GLY A 230 -11.74 0.36 -2.40
C GLY A 230 -11.91 0.16 -0.91
N TRP A 231 -12.54 1.13 -0.26
CA TRP A 231 -13.05 1.00 1.11
C TRP A 231 -14.54 1.35 1.14
N THR A 232 -15.32 0.62 1.95
CA THR A 232 -16.79 0.67 1.97
C THR A 232 -17.33 1.52 3.11
N TYR A 233 -18.33 2.35 2.81
CA TYR A 233 -18.97 3.26 3.77
C TYR A 233 -20.47 3.37 3.51
N GLU A 234 -21.21 3.84 4.52
CA GLU A 234 -22.64 4.09 4.39
C GLU A 234 -22.88 5.59 4.36
N ASN A 235 -23.40 6.09 3.24
CA ASN A 235 -23.50 7.52 2.99
C ASN A 235 -24.60 8.18 3.86
N SER A 236 -24.72 9.51 3.78
CA SER A 236 -25.67 10.29 4.60
C SER A 236 -27.16 10.02 4.31
N ALA A 237 -27.49 9.18 3.32
CA ALA A 237 -28.83 8.70 3.03
C ALA A 237 -29.08 7.24 3.48
N ASP A 238 -28.14 6.63 4.23
CA ASP A 238 -28.12 5.19 4.54
C ASP A 238 -28.14 4.33 3.26
N HIS A 239 -27.26 4.66 2.30
CA HIS A 239 -26.94 3.79 1.16
C HIS A 239 -25.49 3.30 1.26
N ILE A 240 -25.25 2.02 0.98
CA ILE A 240 -23.90 1.48 0.83
C ILE A 240 -23.20 2.14 -0.37
N SER A 241 -21.93 2.45 -0.20
CA SER A 241 -21.04 3.06 -1.19
C SER A 241 -19.60 2.59 -0.96
N PHE A 242 -18.70 3.00 -1.86
CA PHE A 242 -17.26 2.84 -1.67
C PHE A 242 -16.50 4.06 -2.23
N ASP A 243 -15.30 4.30 -1.72
CA ASP A 243 -14.31 5.20 -2.32
C ASP A 243 -13.01 4.41 -2.60
N GLY A 244 -12.01 5.02 -3.24
CA GLY A 244 -10.68 4.46 -3.39
C GLY A 244 -9.97 4.30 -2.03
N LEU A 245 -9.02 3.38 -1.96
CA LEU A 245 -8.25 3.10 -0.72
C LEU A 245 -7.31 4.26 -0.36
N HIS A 246 -7.79 5.20 0.46
CA HIS A 246 -7.01 6.28 1.05
C HIS A 246 -6.41 5.89 2.41
N ALA A 247 -5.39 6.63 2.82
CA ALA A 247 -4.92 6.75 4.19
C ALA A 247 -4.24 8.12 4.32
N SER A 248 -4.58 8.86 5.38
CA SER A 248 -4.11 10.23 5.57
C SER A 248 -2.67 10.26 6.12
N GLU A 249 -1.66 10.14 5.23
CA GLU A 249 -0.21 10.14 5.54
C GLU A 249 0.51 11.48 5.23
N TYR A 250 -0.23 12.59 5.31
CA TYR A 250 0.27 13.94 5.07
C TYR A 250 1.49 14.30 5.95
N PRO A 251 2.53 15.01 5.45
CA PRO A 251 2.66 15.62 4.13
C PRO A 251 3.48 14.79 3.12
N ILE A 252 3.84 13.54 3.43
CA ILE A 252 4.73 12.75 2.54
C ILE A 252 3.92 12.21 1.35
N GLN A 253 2.75 11.64 1.62
CA GLN A 253 1.86 11.02 0.62
C GLN A 253 0.40 11.39 0.93
N LYS A 254 -0.45 11.36 -0.11
CA LYS A 254 -1.88 11.70 -0.07
C LYS A 254 -2.78 10.44 -0.11
N GLY A 255 -2.27 9.28 0.31
CA GLY A 255 -2.98 8.00 0.24
C GLY A 255 -2.14 6.82 0.74
N VAL A 256 -2.64 5.59 0.59
CA VAL A 256 -1.89 4.36 0.90
C VAL A 256 -0.80 4.13 -0.16
N HIS A 257 0.46 3.99 0.28
CA HIS A 257 1.60 3.72 -0.61
C HIS A 257 1.52 2.37 -1.34
N ALA A 258 0.94 1.36 -0.69
CA ALA A 258 1.00 -0.04 -1.11
C ALA A 258 2.43 -0.50 -1.44
N GLY A 259 3.38 -0.07 -0.61
CA GLY A 259 4.82 -0.29 -0.76
C GLY A 259 5.20 -1.77 -0.94
N GLY A 260 4.46 -2.66 -0.28
CA GLY A 260 4.50 -4.10 -0.54
C GLY A 260 3.14 -4.75 -0.51
N ILE A 261 3.03 -5.93 -1.13
CA ILE A 261 1.82 -6.76 -1.12
C ILE A 261 2.15 -8.25 -0.99
N VAL A 262 1.27 -9.02 -0.33
CA VAL A 262 1.37 -10.49 -0.26
C VAL A 262 0.02 -11.10 -0.56
N TRP A 263 -0.06 -11.96 -1.58
CA TRP A 263 -1.21 -12.82 -1.81
C TRP A 263 -1.00 -14.15 -1.09
N TYR A 264 -1.76 -14.43 -0.04
CA TYR A 264 -1.73 -15.71 0.67
C TYR A 264 -3.13 -16.31 0.77
N GLY A 265 -3.30 -17.56 0.32
CA GLY A 265 -4.59 -18.22 0.27
C GLY A 265 -5.61 -17.39 -0.51
N ASN A 266 -6.72 -17.02 0.14
CA ASN A 266 -7.77 -16.19 -0.46
C ASN A 266 -7.49 -14.67 -0.35
N TYR A 267 -6.46 -14.24 0.36
CA TYR A 267 -6.33 -12.86 0.82
C TYR A 267 -5.14 -12.13 0.22
N LEU A 268 -5.33 -10.84 -0.05
CA LEU A 268 -4.26 -9.90 -0.38
C LEU A 268 -4.00 -9.02 0.84
N TYR A 269 -2.78 -9.09 1.38
CA TYR A 269 -2.27 -8.16 2.38
C TYR A 269 -1.53 -7.02 1.66
N VAL A 270 -1.77 -5.78 2.08
CA VAL A 270 -1.20 -4.56 1.48
C VAL A 270 -0.60 -3.70 2.58
N ALA A 271 0.65 -3.28 2.43
CA ALA A 271 1.30 -2.41 3.41
C ALA A 271 0.69 -0.99 3.43
N ASP A 272 0.33 -0.52 4.63
CA ASP A 272 -0.12 0.84 4.90
C ASP A 272 0.87 1.48 5.89
N THR A 273 1.65 2.43 5.40
CA THR A 273 3.03 2.68 5.84
C THR A 273 3.16 2.87 7.35
N ARG A 274 2.40 3.81 7.92
CA ARG A 274 2.43 4.12 9.35
C ARG A 274 1.44 3.33 10.18
N ASN A 275 0.50 2.62 9.54
CA ASN A 275 -0.67 2.05 10.17
C ASN A 275 -0.58 0.53 10.38
N GLY A 276 -0.16 -0.25 9.39
CA GLY A 276 -0.11 -1.71 9.46
C GLY A 276 -0.32 -2.40 8.12
N LEU A 277 -1.36 -3.23 8.02
CA LEU A 277 -1.77 -3.90 6.77
C LEU A 277 -3.26 -3.65 6.49
N ARG A 278 -3.60 -3.40 5.22
CA ARG A 278 -4.97 -3.56 4.71
C ARG A 278 -5.13 -4.94 4.12
N VAL A 279 -6.32 -5.53 4.25
CA VAL A 279 -6.58 -6.90 3.83
C VAL A 279 -7.81 -6.95 2.94
N PHE A 280 -7.67 -7.63 1.80
CA PHE A 280 -8.69 -7.79 0.76
C PHE A 280 -8.90 -9.28 0.46
N ASP A 281 -10.01 -9.64 -0.19
CA ASP A 281 -10.35 -11.02 -0.53
C ASP A 281 -10.46 -11.19 -2.06
N MET A 282 -9.66 -12.11 -2.62
CA MET A 282 -9.62 -12.41 -4.05
C MET A 282 -10.92 -13.00 -4.60
N ARG A 283 -11.81 -13.46 -3.72
CA ARG A 283 -13.16 -13.92 -4.05
C ARG A 283 -14.14 -12.74 -4.17
N THR A 284 -13.84 -11.61 -3.53
CA THR A 284 -14.67 -10.39 -3.48
C THR A 284 -14.12 -9.34 -4.45
N ILE A 285 -14.12 -9.69 -5.75
CA ILE A 285 -13.82 -8.75 -6.84
C ILE A 285 -15.14 -8.39 -7.51
N MET A 286 -15.66 -7.22 -7.19
CA MET A 286 -16.90 -6.67 -7.75
C MET A 286 -16.68 -6.32 -9.23
N ASP A 287 -17.71 -6.53 -10.04
CA ASP A 287 -17.72 -6.29 -11.47
C ASP A 287 -18.79 -5.23 -11.80
N LEU A 288 -18.36 -4.04 -12.24
CA LEU A 288 -19.23 -2.92 -12.59
C LEU A 288 -19.56 -2.84 -14.09
N ASP A 289 -19.06 -3.79 -14.89
CA ASP A 289 -19.31 -3.89 -16.33
C ASP A 289 -19.46 -5.39 -16.72
N PRO A 290 -20.31 -6.20 -16.04
CA PRO A 290 -20.32 -7.65 -16.21
C PRO A 290 -20.48 -8.12 -17.67
N ASP A 291 -21.26 -7.45 -18.51
CA ASP A 291 -21.40 -7.79 -19.94
C ASP A 291 -20.13 -7.49 -20.78
N GLY A 292 -19.35 -6.46 -20.42
CA GLY A 292 -18.13 -6.03 -21.10
C GLY A 292 -18.31 -4.99 -22.21
N ASP A 293 -19.49 -4.37 -22.34
CA ASP A 293 -19.72 -3.19 -23.17
C ASP A 293 -20.06 -1.98 -22.26
N PRO A 294 -19.10 -1.10 -21.95
CA PRO A 294 -19.28 -0.05 -20.94
C PRO A 294 -20.35 0.98 -21.32
N GLY A 295 -20.82 1.00 -22.57
CA GLY A 295 -21.92 1.84 -23.04
C GLY A 295 -23.33 1.34 -22.67
N THR A 296 -23.48 0.08 -22.23
CA THR A 296 -24.81 -0.49 -21.86
C THR A 296 -25.31 0.00 -20.50
N HIS A 297 -24.40 0.48 -19.64
CA HIS A 297 -24.67 0.95 -18.28
C HIS A 297 -25.37 -0.12 -17.42
N ASP A 298 -24.66 -1.23 -17.27
CA ASP A 298 -25.13 -2.52 -16.76
C ASP A 298 -25.98 -2.42 -15.46
N ALA A 299 -27.02 -3.27 -15.39
CA ALA A 299 -28.04 -3.18 -14.34
C ALA A 299 -27.63 -3.95 -13.07
N MET A 300 -27.48 -3.21 -11.97
CA MET A 300 -27.02 -3.71 -10.68
C MET A 300 -28.19 -4.02 -9.74
N GLY A 301 -27.88 -4.52 -8.55
CA GLY A 301 -28.84 -4.83 -7.50
C GLY A 301 -29.49 -3.59 -6.88
N SER A 302 -30.19 -3.83 -5.77
CA SER A 302 -30.80 -2.81 -4.90
C SER A 302 -30.32 -2.99 -3.47
N ASP A 303 -30.10 -1.88 -2.78
CA ASP A 303 -29.72 -1.86 -1.37
C ASP A 303 -30.96 -1.96 -0.46
N THR A 304 -30.82 -1.67 0.83
CA THR A 304 -31.91 -1.54 1.83
C THR A 304 -33.06 -0.63 1.40
N ASP A 305 -32.81 0.34 0.52
CA ASP A 305 -33.80 1.24 -0.06
C ASP A 305 -34.71 0.59 -1.12
N GLY A 306 -34.35 -0.61 -1.60
CA GLY A 306 -35.07 -1.33 -2.65
C GLY A 306 -34.95 -0.68 -4.04
N VAL A 307 -34.08 0.32 -4.23
CA VAL A 307 -33.92 1.01 -5.51
C VAL A 307 -32.87 0.30 -6.35
N LYS A 308 -33.25 -0.15 -7.55
CA LYS A 308 -32.30 -0.71 -8.51
C LYS A 308 -31.28 0.34 -8.94
N THR A 309 -30.03 -0.09 -9.04
CA THR A 309 -28.90 0.73 -9.46
C THR A 309 -28.39 0.33 -10.84
N THR A 310 -27.60 1.18 -11.48
CA THR A 310 -26.81 0.85 -12.68
C THR A 310 -25.34 1.23 -12.44
N ALA A 311 -24.43 0.94 -13.37
CA ALA A 311 -23.04 1.39 -13.30
C ALA A 311 -22.63 2.25 -14.51
N ASN A 312 -21.59 3.06 -14.32
CA ASN A 312 -20.88 3.77 -15.39
C ASN A 312 -19.37 3.66 -15.12
N VAL A 313 -18.68 2.94 -16.01
CA VAL A 313 -17.22 2.75 -15.97
C VAL A 313 -16.50 3.57 -17.06
N GLU A 314 -17.17 4.56 -17.63
CA GLU A 314 -16.58 5.52 -18.58
C GLU A 314 -16.14 6.82 -17.88
N ASP A 315 -16.91 7.27 -16.88
CA ASP A 315 -16.62 8.45 -16.07
C ASP A 315 -15.43 8.18 -15.13
N LYS A 316 -14.31 8.87 -15.40
CA LYS A 316 -13.05 8.75 -14.67
C LYS A 316 -12.92 9.73 -13.50
N THR A 317 -13.92 10.57 -13.27
CA THR A 317 -13.93 11.63 -12.24
C THR A 317 -14.65 11.22 -10.96
N LYS A 318 -15.57 10.24 -11.03
CA LYS A 318 -16.43 9.82 -9.90
C LYS A 318 -16.10 8.43 -9.37
N VAL A 319 -16.52 8.17 -8.13
CA VAL A 319 -16.39 6.89 -7.42
C VAL A 319 -17.57 6.69 -6.47
N GLY A 320 -17.99 5.46 -6.22
CA GLY A 320 -19.08 5.14 -5.30
C GLY A 320 -20.48 5.30 -5.91
N ARG A 321 -21.53 5.31 -5.07
CA ARG A 321 -22.94 5.35 -5.48
C ARG A 321 -23.48 6.79 -5.49
N HIS A 322 -23.73 7.34 -6.68
CA HIS A 322 -24.31 8.68 -6.89
C HIS A 322 -25.61 8.59 -7.68
N ASN A 323 -26.72 9.11 -7.15
CA ASN A 323 -28.03 9.14 -7.85
C ASN A 323 -28.47 7.77 -8.45
N ASN A 324 -28.15 6.67 -7.75
CA ASN A 324 -28.37 5.28 -8.16
C ASN A 324 -27.48 4.75 -9.30
N VAL A 325 -26.43 5.47 -9.66
CA VAL A 325 -25.37 5.01 -10.56
C VAL A 325 -24.09 4.76 -9.77
N TRP A 326 -23.44 3.63 -10.03
CA TRP A 326 -22.15 3.25 -9.47
C TRP A 326 -21.01 3.75 -10.36
N TYR A 327 -20.00 4.35 -9.74
CA TYR A 327 -18.81 4.87 -10.39
C TYR A 327 -17.53 4.33 -9.74
N SER A 328 -16.41 4.36 -10.46
CA SER A 328 -15.17 3.68 -10.04
C SER A 328 -13.90 4.27 -10.67
N PHE A 329 -13.88 5.56 -11.00
CA PHE A 329 -12.81 6.22 -11.76
C PHE A 329 -12.47 5.53 -13.10
N GLY A 330 -13.46 4.87 -13.72
CA GLY A 330 -13.32 4.09 -14.95
C GLY A 330 -12.80 2.66 -14.77
N TYR A 331 -12.87 2.08 -13.58
CA TYR A 331 -12.45 0.70 -13.30
C TYR A 331 -13.64 -0.26 -13.32
N ARG A 332 -13.67 -1.21 -14.28
CA ARG A 332 -14.58 -2.36 -14.24
C ARG A 332 -14.55 -3.10 -12.91
N TYR A 333 -13.35 -3.29 -12.34
CA TYR A 333 -13.15 -4.14 -11.17
C TYR A 333 -12.78 -3.34 -9.94
N VAL A 334 -13.53 -3.57 -8.86
CA VAL A 334 -13.29 -2.99 -7.53
C VAL A 334 -13.19 -4.11 -6.51
N MET A 335 -12.17 -4.09 -5.67
CA MET A 335 -11.95 -5.05 -4.58
C MET A 335 -12.00 -4.27 -3.26
N PRO A 336 -13.08 -4.40 -2.46
CA PRO A 336 -13.19 -3.68 -1.19
C PRO A 336 -12.31 -4.31 -0.11
N GLN A 337 -11.77 -3.47 0.77
CA GLN A 337 -11.11 -3.89 2.00
C GLN A 337 -12.09 -4.75 2.83
N VAL A 338 -11.64 -5.92 3.28
CA VAL A 338 -12.44 -6.83 4.14
C VAL A 338 -11.98 -6.80 5.60
N ALA A 339 -10.73 -6.41 5.86
CA ALA A 339 -10.18 -6.23 7.20
C ALA A 339 -8.92 -5.34 7.18
N ALA A 340 -8.42 -5.00 8.35
CA ALA A 340 -7.14 -4.37 8.58
C ALA A 340 -6.40 -5.00 9.78
N TRP A 341 -5.09 -4.78 9.81
CA TRP A 341 -4.18 -4.98 10.94
C TRP A 341 -3.48 -3.66 11.23
N LYS A 342 -3.23 -3.39 12.51
CA LYS A 342 -2.79 -2.09 13.01
C LYS A 342 -1.61 -2.21 13.97
N PHE A 343 -0.60 -1.37 13.86
CA PHE A 343 0.50 -1.37 14.83
C PHE A 343 0.01 -1.00 16.23
N ARG A 344 0.28 -1.91 17.16
CA ARG A 344 -0.02 -1.80 18.59
C ARG A 344 0.89 -0.79 19.30
N SER A 345 2.11 -0.62 18.77
CA SER A 345 3.09 0.34 19.24
C SER A 345 2.73 1.76 18.81
N THR A 346 3.18 2.76 19.59
CA THR A 346 3.01 4.16 19.22
C THR A 346 3.82 4.51 17.96
N GLN A 347 3.19 5.23 17.04
CA GLN A 347 3.80 5.76 15.83
C GLN A 347 4.49 7.10 16.15
N SER A 348 5.82 7.09 16.09
CA SER A 348 6.67 8.25 16.43
C SER A 348 7.77 8.52 15.41
N ASN A 349 7.68 7.95 14.21
CA ASN A 349 8.57 8.32 13.11
C ASN A 349 8.28 9.75 12.63
N PRO A 350 9.29 10.63 12.45
CA PRO A 350 9.06 12.02 12.05
C PRO A 350 8.20 12.16 10.79
N SER A 351 7.24 13.10 10.82
CA SER A 351 6.43 13.46 9.65
C SER A 351 7.27 14.28 8.65
N GLY A 352 6.94 14.20 7.36
CA GLY A 352 7.71 14.89 6.31
C GLY A 352 9.15 14.38 6.11
N SER A 353 9.49 13.18 6.59
CA SER A 353 10.86 12.65 6.53
C SER A 353 10.96 11.15 6.28
N TYR A 354 12.02 10.77 5.56
CA TYR A 354 12.46 9.38 5.43
C TYR A 354 13.20 8.86 6.67
N ALA A 355 13.53 9.73 7.63
CA ALA A 355 14.10 9.35 8.92
C ALA A 355 13.19 8.38 9.72
N CYS A 356 13.79 7.60 10.60
CA CYS A 356 13.10 6.61 11.43
C CYS A 356 13.57 6.63 12.88
N VAL A 357 12.65 6.35 13.81
CA VAL A 357 13.02 5.94 15.17
C VAL A 357 13.61 4.54 15.15
N ALA A 358 14.39 4.18 16.17
CA ALA A 358 14.96 2.82 16.27
C ALA A 358 14.04 1.82 16.98
N THR A 359 13.04 2.30 17.72
CA THR A 359 12.04 1.52 18.48
C THR A 359 10.70 2.23 18.51
N GLY A 360 9.60 1.52 18.76
CA GLY A 360 8.23 1.96 18.47
C GLY A 360 7.78 1.51 17.08
N ALA A 361 6.55 1.86 16.68
CA ALA A 361 5.94 1.31 15.46
C ALA A 361 6.80 1.54 14.21
N PRO A 362 6.82 0.59 13.27
CA PRO A 362 7.58 0.74 12.04
C PRO A 362 6.92 1.69 11.03
N LYS A 363 7.66 1.96 9.95
CA LYS A 363 7.10 2.42 8.66
C LYS A 363 7.13 1.28 7.65
N ALA A 364 6.12 0.43 7.61
CA ALA A 364 6.08 -0.75 6.73
C ALA A 364 6.04 -0.35 5.25
N SER A 365 7.17 -0.47 4.56
CA SER A 365 7.34 -0.01 3.17
C SER A 365 7.40 -1.15 2.16
N TYR A 366 7.50 -2.40 2.62
CA TYR A 366 7.45 -3.61 1.79
C TYR A 366 7.07 -4.81 2.66
N VAL A 367 6.43 -5.80 2.04
CA VAL A 367 6.03 -7.07 2.65
C VAL A 367 6.11 -8.19 1.62
N SER A 368 6.63 -9.35 2.03
CA SER A 368 6.77 -10.53 1.17
C SER A 368 6.39 -11.79 1.94
N LEU A 369 6.48 -12.95 1.29
CA LEU A 369 6.31 -14.26 1.92
C LEU A 369 7.59 -15.11 1.80
N ASP A 370 7.95 -15.83 2.87
CA ASP A 370 8.94 -16.90 2.87
C ASP A 370 8.23 -18.24 3.08
N ARG A 371 8.03 -18.97 1.98
CA ARG A 371 7.48 -20.34 1.94
C ARG A 371 8.55 -21.43 1.86
N SER A 372 9.78 -21.13 2.25
CA SER A 372 10.86 -22.12 2.47
C SER A 372 11.00 -22.51 3.95
N THR A 373 10.20 -21.91 4.82
CA THR A 373 10.12 -22.21 6.25
C THR A 373 8.74 -22.79 6.60
N VAL A 374 8.63 -23.47 7.75
CA VAL A 374 7.37 -24.02 8.25
C VAL A 374 7.19 -23.54 9.70
N PRO A 375 6.10 -22.83 10.05
CA PRO A 375 5.05 -22.34 9.15
C PRO A 375 5.55 -21.30 8.14
N ASP A 376 4.79 -21.08 7.07
CA ASP A 376 5.00 -19.97 6.12
C ASP A 376 5.08 -18.62 6.87
N ARG A 377 5.98 -17.73 6.44
CA ARG A 377 6.24 -16.47 7.16
C ARG A 377 6.06 -15.24 6.30
N LEU A 378 5.19 -14.33 6.72
CA LEU A 378 5.13 -12.98 6.15
C LEU A 378 6.32 -12.18 6.67
N LEU A 379 7.03 -11.50 5.78
CA LEU A 379 8.08 -10.54 6.10
C LEU A 379 7.54 -9.13 6.01
N MET A 380 8.05 -8.21 6.83
CA MET A 380 7.72 -6.79 6.79
C MET A 380 8.94 -5.97 7.16
N GLY A 381 9.27 -4.94 6.36
CA GLY A 381 10.39 -4.06 6.65
C GLY A 381 10.16 -2.59 6.32
N GLU A 382 11.11 -1.76 6.73
CA GLU A 382 11.01 -0.30 6.68
C GLU A 382 11.84 0.35 5.56
N TYR A 383 11.28 1.38 4.93
CA TYR A 383 12.07 2.39 4.23
C TYR A 383 12.50 3.49 5.19
N CYS A 384 13.80 3.49 5.49
CA CYS A 384 14.45 4.45 6.37
C CYS A 384 15.68 5.05 5.69
N ARG A 385 15.93 6.33 5.93
CA ARG A 385 17.20 7.00 5.63
C ARG A 385 17.77 7.57 6.93
N PRO A 386 18.94 7.13 7.41
CA PRO A 386 19.57 7.67 8.61
C PRO A 386 19.75 9.19 8.54
N ALA A 387 19.43 9.89 9.63
CA ALA A 387 19.50 11.34 9.74
C ALA A 387 19.94 11.78 11.16
N GLY A 388 20.11 13.08 11.36
CA GLY A 388 20.43 13.66 12.68
C GLY A 388 19.42 13.23 13.75
N GLY A 389 19.91 12.61 14.83
CA GLY A 389 19.09 12.06 15.92
C GLY A 389 18.34 10.75 15.59
N HIS A 390 18.40 10.28 14.34
CA HIS A 390 17.61 9.18 13.78
C HIS A 390 18.50 8.20 12.97
N PRO A 391 19.39 7.44 13.62
CA PRO A 391 20.36 6.57 12.96
C PRO A 391 19.79 5.25 12.39
N SER A 392 18.47 5.02 12.47
CA SER A 392 17.88 3.75 12.01
C SER A 392 18.03 3.57 10.49
N THR A 393 18.65 2.47 10.11
CA THR A 393 18.87 2.01 8.73
C THR A 393 17.65 1.29 8.13
N GLY A 394 16.59 1.14 8.93
CA GLY A 394 15.43 0.30 8.65
C GLY A 394 15.50 -1.00 9.44
N ARG A 395 14.37 -1.43 9.97
CA ARG A 395 14.16 -2.76 10.58
C ARG A 395 13.39 -3.65 9.62
N ILE A 396 13.50 -4.96 9.83
CA ILE A 396 12.72 -6.00 9.16
C ILE A 396 12.39 -7.09 10.18
N ALA A 397 11.18 -7.66 10.09
CA ALA A 397 10.68 -8.70 11.00
C ALA A 397 9.83 -9.73 10.25
N SER A 398 9.60 -10.90 10.87
CA SER A 398 8.73 -11.95 10.33
C SER A 398 7.58 -12.33 11.26
N TYR A 399 6.49 -12.85 10.70
CA TYR A 399 5.32 -13.36 11.43
C TYR A 399 4.88 -14.71 10.82
N PRO A 400 4.35 -15.67 11.59
CA PRO A 400 3.62 -16.80 11.03
C PRO A 400 2.37 -16.27 10.30
N VAL A 401 2.25 -16.51 9.00
CA VAL A 401 1.15 -15.90 8.21
C VAL A 401 -0.24 -16.39 8.65
N ALA A 402 -0.33 -17.63 9.15
CA ALA A 402 -1.54 -18.24 9.69
C ALA A 402 -2.10 -17.55 10.96
N ASP A 403 -1.29 -16.77 11.68
CA ASP A 403 -1.77 -15.94 12.79
C ASP A 403 -2.41 -14.63 12.28
N LEU A 404 -1.88 -14.08 11.17
CA LEU A 404 -2.46 -12.93 10.47
C LEU A 404 -3.77 -13.26 9.72
N GLU A 405 -4.04 -14.54 9.47
CA GLU A 405 -5.34 -14.98 8.95
C GLU A 405 -6.46 -15.00 10.01
N GLN A 406 -6.13 -15.20 11.29
CA GLN A 406 -7.12 -15.38 12.37
C GLN A 406 -7.83 -14.08 12.78
N ARG A 407 -7.14 -12.92 12.68
CA ARG A 407 -7.70 -11.55 12.87
C ARG A 407 -8.42 -11.31 14.20
N SER A 408 -8.08 -12.08 15.23
CA SER A 408 -8.82 -12.19 16.49
C SER A 408 -8.04 -11.76 17.74
N ALA A 409 -6.72 -11.62 17.65
CA ALA A 409 -5.83 -11.28 18.76
C ALA A 409 -4.57 -10.53 18.26
N ASP A 410 -3.80 -9.94 19.19
CA ASP A 410 -2.50 -9.33 18.89
C ASP A 410 -1.49 -10.37 18.36
N VAL A 411 -0.91 -10.12 17.19
CA VAL A 411 0.13 -10.95 16.56
C VAL A 411 1.48 -10.23 16.68
N PRO A 412 2.40 -10.67 17.57
CA PRO A 412 3.75 -10.14 17.63
C PRO A 412 4.60 -10.65 16.46
N ALA A 413 5.67 -9.93 16.10
CA ALA A 413 6.71 -10.54 15.27
C ALA A 413 7.41 -11.66 16.04
N GLU A 414 7.77 -12.72 15.32
CA GLU A 414 8.26 -13.99 15.85
C GLU A 414 9.38 -14.53 14.94
N GLY A 415 10.13 -15.53 15.38
CA GLY A 415 11.27 -16.10 14.63
C GLY A 415 12.49 -15.18 14.64
N TRP A 416 12.37 -13.99 14.06
CA TRP A 416 13.41 -12.96 14.05
C TRP A 416 12.84 -11.55 13.77
N ALA A 417 13.56 -10.54 14.28
CA ALA A 417 13.44 -9.14 13.89
C ALA A 417 14.84 -8.49 13.99
N ASN A 418 15.26 -7.75 12.97
CA ASN A 418 16.63 -7.24 12.82
C ASN A 418 16.65 -5.82 12.24
N TYR A 419 17.68 -5.04 12.56
CA TYR A 419 18.06 -3.86 11.79
C TYR A 419 18.74 -4.29 10.49
N LEU A 420 18.46 -3.64 9.37
CA LEU A 420 19.13 -3.89 8.10
C LEU A 420 20.59 -3.42 8.16
N PRO A 421 21.57 -4.21 7.70
CA PRO A 421 22.98 -3.83 7.66
C PRO A 421 23.29 -2.92 6.44
N MET A 422 22.49 -1.87 6.25
CA MET A 422 22.53 -0.94 5.12
C MET A 422 22.87 0.46 5.64
N THR A 423 24.15 0.86 5.61
CA THR A 423 24.63 2.10 6.27
C THR A 423 23.89 3.38 5.87
N ASN A 424 23.38 3.46 4.63
CA ASN A 424 22.63 4.60 4.09
C ASN A 424 21.09 4.36 4.07
N GLY A 425 20.64 3.27 4.69
CA GLY A 425 19.27 2.75 4.61
C GLY A 425 18.79 2.58 3.17
N GLY A 426 17.49 2.74 2.95
CA GLY A 426 16.88 2.76 1.61
C GLY A 426 16.39 1.44 1.07
N GLY A 427 16.18 0.43 1.92
CA GLY A 427 15.52 -0.82 1.52
C GLY A 427 14.08 -0.53 1.02
N GLN A 428 13.72 -1.00 -0.17
CA GLN A 428 12.39 -0.84 -0.79
C GLN A 428 11.69 -2.16 -1.13
N GLY A 429 12.37 -3.30 -0.92
CA GLY A 429 11.80 -4.63 -1.09
C GLY A 429 12.66 -5.65 -0.39
N ALA A 430 12.08 -6.71 0.16
CA ALA A 430 12.82 -7.78 0.79
C ALA A 430 12.09 -9.11 0.64
N ALA A 431 12.81 -10.20 0.36
CA ALA A 431 12.25 -11.55 0.32
C ALA A 431 13.28 -12.57 0.85
N ALA A 432 12.83 -13.60 1.57
CA ALA A 432 13.72 -14.66 2.07
C ALA A 432 13.43 -16.01 1.40
N TYR A 433 14.49 -16.77 1.17
CA TYR A 433 14.42 -18.13 0.64
C TYR A 433 15.64 -18.95 1.09
N ASN A 434 15.40 -20.14 1.66
CA ASN A 434 16.40 -21.09 2.14
C ASN A 434 17.50 -20.44 3.00
N GLY A 435 17.12 -19.54 3.91
CA GLY A 435 18.04 -18.85 4.82
C GLY A 435 18.87 -17.73 4.19
N THR A 436 18.59 -17.34 2.94
CA THR A 436 19.11 -16.09 2.34
C THR A 436 18.00 -15.04 2.32
N LEU A 437 18.27 -13.86 2.85
CA LEU A 437 17.42 -12.67 2.72
C LEU A 437 17.95 -11.81 1.56
N PHE A 438 17.13 -11.59 0.55
CA PHE A 438 17.33 -10.63 -0.53
C PHE A 438 16.72 -9.29 -0.14
N VAL A 439 17.40 -8.17 -0.44
CA VAL A 439 16.86 -6.82 -0.19
C VAL A 439 17.22 -5.87 -1.33
N ASN A 440 16.22 -5.22 -1.93
CA ASN A 440 16.41 -4.13 -2.88
C ASN A 440 16.70 -2.81 -2.12
N GLU A 441 17.79 -2.12 -2.45
CA GLU A 441 18.04 -0.73 -2.07
C GLU A 441 17.72 0.17 -3.27
N SER A 442 16.76 1.08 -3.10
CA SER A 442 16.55 2.14 -4.08
C SER A 442 17.70 3.16 -4.00
N LYS A 443 18.27 3.47 -5.17
CA LYS A 443 19.21 4.58 -5.37
C LYS A 443 18.49 5.82 -5.93
N GLY A 444 17.15 5.84 -5.83
CA GLY A 444 16.32 6.81 -6.51
C GLY A 444 16.52 6.76 -8.02
N THR A 445 16.53 7.93 -8.63
CA THR A 445 16.70 8.16 -10.06
C THR A 445 18.16 8.36 -10.49
N ASP A 446 19.14 8.41 -9.59
CA ASP A 446 20.54 8.76 -9.91
C ASP A 446 21.36 7.64 -10.58
N GLU A 447 21.18 6.39 -10.14
CA GLU A 447 21.87 5.20 -10.65
C GLU A 447 21.00 3.93 -10.52
N PRO A 448 21.30 2.81 -11.20
CA PRO A 448 20.59 1.55 -11.02
C PRO A 448 20.64 1.04 -9.57
N GLY A 449 19.58 0.37 -9.12
CA GLY A 449 19.39 -0.15 -7.77
C GLY A 449 20.46 -1.14 -7.31
N ASN A 450 20.51 -1.43 -6.02
CA ASN A 450 21.37 -2.48 -5.47
C ASN A 450 20.50 -3.62 -4.91
N LEU A 451 20.70 -4.84 -5.37
CA LEU A 451 20.16 -6.06 -4.77
C LEU A 451 21.21 -6.64 -3.81
N TRP A 452 20.92 -6.55 -2.52
CA TRP A 452 21.72 -7.09 -1.43
C TRP A 452 21.30 -8.54 -1.13
N ARG A 453 22.26 -9.31 -0.62
CA ARG A 453 22.06 -10.69 -0.12
C ARG A 453 22.61 -10.77 1.30
N TYR A 454 21.82 -11.31 2.22
CA TYR A 454 22.18 -11.47 3.62
C TYR A 454 21.93 -12.91 4.07
N GLY A 455 22.77 -13.38 5.00
CA GLY A 455 22.52 -14.59 5.79
C GLY A 455 22.56 -14.26 7.28
N TRP A 456 22.25 -15.23 8.13
CA TRP A 456 22.30 -15.05 9.59
C TRP A 456 23.59 -15.62 10.19
N ASN A 457 24.27 -14.83 11.01
CA ASN A 457 25.36 -15.27 11.87
C ASN A 457 25.05 -14.85 13.31
N SER A 458 24.94 -15.82 14.22
CA SER A 458 24.75 -15.57 15.67
C SER A 458 23.56 -14.64 15.99
N GLY A 459 22.50 -14.71 15.17
CA GLY A 459 21.29 -13.87 15.29
C GLY A 459 21.35 -12.51 14.58
N ALA A 460 22.50 -12.12 14.01
CA ALA A 460 22.64 -10.90 13.21
C ALA A 460 22.59 -11.19 11.70
N LEU A 461 22.00 -10.28 10.93
CA LEU A 461 22.10 -10.26 9.47
C LEU A 461 23.52 -9.85 9.07
N VAL A 462 24.17 -10.66 8.22
CA VAL A 462 25.51 -10.41 7.67
C VAL A 462 25.48 -10.51 6.15
N GLN A 463 26.25 -9.65 5.47
CA GLN A 463 26.33 -9.63 4.01
C GLN A 463 26.91 -10.94 3.45
N ASN A 464 26.24 -11.48 2.43
CA ASN A 464 26.64 -12.69 1.72
C ASN A 464 27.01 -12.35 0.26
N GLY A 465 28.28 -12.48 -0.09
CA GLY A 465 28.81 -12.08 -1.41
C GLY A 465 28.83 -10.56 -1.63
N GLN A 466 29.07 -10.16 -2.87
CA GLN A 466 29.01 -8.77 -3.33
C GLN A 466 27.56 -8.26 -3.50
N VAL A 467 27.43 -6.95 -3.59
CA VAL A 467 26.18 -6.29 -4.00
C VAL A 467 25.97 -6.48 -5.51
N ILE A 468 24.75 -6.82 -5.92
CA ILE A 468 24.38 -7.00 -7.33
C ILE A 468 23.67 -5.73 -7.79
N LYS A 469 23.97 -5.21 -8.98
CA LYS A 469 23.17 -4.11 -9.56
C LYS A 469 21.83 -4.63 -10.11
N THR A 470 20.76 -3.87 -9.91
CA THR A 470 19.40 -4.17 -10.40
C THR A 470 18.73 -2.90 -10.92
N ALA A 471 17.44 -2.91 -11.26
CA ALA A 471 16.76 -1.79 -11.91
C ALA A 471 16.87 -0.46 -11.14
N ARG A 472 16.86 0.66 -11.87
CA ARG A 472 16.67 2.01 -11.30
C ARG A 472 15.25 2.12 -10.72
N GLY A 473 15.15 2.55 -9.46
CA GLY A 473 13.89 2.50 -8.70
C GLY A 473 13.34 1.08 -8.53
N ALA A 474 14.18 0.13 -8.10
CA ALA A 474 13.74 -1.24 -7.80
C ALA A 474 13.00 -1.30 -6.46
N GLU A 475 11.76 -1.74 -6.50
CA GLU A 475 10.85 -1.73 -5.35
C GLU A 475 10.71 -3.13 -4.70
N ASP A 476 9.49 -3.63 -4.48
CA ASP A 476 9.21 -4.82 -3.68
C ASP A 476 9.67 -6.16 -4.32
N LEU A 477 9.79 -7.22 -3.52
CA LEU A 477 10.36 -8.52 -3.91
C LEU A 477 9.42 -9.70 -3.70
N TYR A 478 9.18 -10.47 -4.77
CA TYR A 478 8.34 -11.69 -4.79
C TYR A 478 9.16 -12.93 -5.19
N LEU A 479 8.85 -14.08 -4.58
CA LEU A 479 9.53 -15.34 -4.83
C LEU A 479 8.64 -16.34 -5.62
N ASP A 480 8.92 -16.49 -6.90
CA ASP A 480 8.31 -17.48 -7.78
C ASP A 480 9.09 -18.81 -7.66
N ARG A 481 8.57 -19.72 -6.82
CA ARG A 481 9.26 -20.95 -6.40
C ARG A 481 9.40 -21.93 -7.56
N GLY A 482 8.32 -22.24 -8.28
CA GLY A 482 8.32 -23.20 -9.38
C GLY A 482 9.21 -22.81 -10.56
N MET A 483 9.31 -21.51 -10.88
CA MET A 483 10.24 -21.03 -11.91
C MET A 483 11.65 -20.73 -11.35
N GLY A 484 11.83 -20.73 -10.03
CA GLY A 484 13.08 -20.39 -9.36
C GLY A 484 13.52 -18.95 -9.61
N ARG A 485 12.60 -18.00 -9.47
CA ARG A 485 12.79 -16.57 -9.82
C ARG A 485 12.52 -15.64 -8.63
N LEU A 486 13.37 -14.63 -8.49
CA LEU A 486 13.13 -13.46 -7.65
C LEU A 486 12.59 -12.34 -8.54
N TRP A 487 11.32 -12.00 -8.39
CA TRP A 487 10.61 -10.93 -9.11
C TRP A 487 10.72 -9.59 -8.39
N SER A 488 10.62 -8.52 -9.16
CA SER A 488 10.65 -7.12 -8.74
C SER A 488 9.95 -6.24 -9.78
N ILE A 489 9.67 -4.98 -9.45
CA ILE A 489 9.24 -3.96 -10.41
C ILE A 489 10.09 -2.69 -10.28
N SER A 490 10.15 -1.91 -11.36
CA SER A 490 10.75 -0.57 -11.38
C SER A 490 9.70 0.54 -11.26
N GLU A 491 9.94 1.52 -10.37
CA GLU A 491 9.05 2.66 -10.09
C GLU A 491 9.05 3.73 -11.20
N HIS A 492 10.23 4.09 -11.70
CA HIS A 492 10.44 5.36 -12.40
C HIS A 492 9.96 5.36 -13.86
N ARG A 493 9.47 6.53 -14.31
CA ARG A 493 9.01 6.79 -15.69
C ARG A 493 9.91 7.80 -16.41
N PRO A 494 9.85 7.90 -17.76
CA PRO A 494 10.64 8.88 -18.49
C PRO A 494 10.20 10.34 -18.27
N GLY A 495 11.13 11.27 -18.50
CA GLY A 495 10.81 12.63 -18.97
C GLY A 495 10.08 13.57 -18.00
N VAL A 496 10.34 13.49 -16.68
CA VAL A 496 9.76 14.43 -15.69
C VAL A 496 10.75 15.07 -14.72
N ALA A 497 11.96 14.54 -14.59
CA ALA A 497 13.08 15.17 -13.89
C ALA A 497 14.39 14.91 -14.64
N ALA A 498 15.44 15.68 -14.32
CA ALA A 498 16.73 15.68 -15.05
C ALA A 498 17.66 14.49 -14.68
N ASP A 499 17.15 13.59 -13.85
CA ASP A 499 17.81 12.51 -13.13
C ASP A 499 17.68 11.15 -13.86
N CYS A 500 16.53 10.89 -14.49
CA CYS A 500 16.35 9.81 -15.48
C CYS A 500 17.25 9.96 -16.72
N THR A 501 17.92 11.11 -16.86
CA THR A 501 18.98 11.41 -17.84
C THR A 501 20.38 11.59 -17.22
N ALA A 502 20.52 11.46 -15.90
CA ALA A 502 21.79 11.57 -15.19
C ALA A 502 22.61 10.28 -15.28
N ASN A 503 23.94 10.43 -15.25
CA ASN A 503 24.91 9.34 -15.31
C ASN A 503 24.63 8.33 -16.45
N PRO A 504 24.52 8.78 -17.72
CA PRO A 504 24.27 7.88 -18.84
C PRO A 504 25.42 6.88 -18.99
N ASP A 505 25.09 5.63 -19.34
CA ASP A 505 26.08 4.63 -19.73
C ASP A 505 26.94 5.17 -20.89
N PRO A 506 28.28 5.17 -20.80
CA PRO A 506 29.17 5.57 -21.88
C PRO A 506 28.96 4.82 -23.21
N LEU A 507 28.35 3.63 -23.19
CA LEU A 507 27.99 2.88 -24.40
C LEU A 507 26.65 3.34 -25.01
N HIS A 508 25.80 4.01 -24.23
CA HIS A 508 24.47 4.51 -24.63
C HIS A 508 24.33 6.04 -24.36
N PRO A 509 25.18 6.89 -24.99
CA PRO A 509 25.32 8.31 -24.67
C PRO A 509 24.13 9.20 -25.08
N ALA A 510 23.08 8.64 -25.71
CA ALA A 510 21.84 9.36 -25.99
C ALA A 510 21.08 9.72 -24.70
N GLY A 511 21.20 8.89 -23.65
CA GLY A 511 20.86 9.25 -22.27
C GLY A 511 19.38 9.42 -21.90
N THR A 512 18.42 9.29 -22.81
CA THR A 512 17.05 9.80 -22.62
C THR A 512 16.08 8.94 -21.80
N ASP A 513 16.37 7.65 -21.57
CA ASP A 513 15.31 6.66 -21.28
C ASP A 513 15.69 5.54 -20.27
N TYR A 514 16.47 5.85 -19.23
CA TYR A 514 16.84 4.90 -18.16
C TYR A 514 15.78 4.68 -17.06
N CYS A 515 14.54 5.06 -17.33
CA CYS A 515 13.41 5.00 -16.41
C CYS A 515 12.18 4.45 -17.13
N GLN A 516 12.04 3.13 -17.20
CA GLN A 516 10.79 2.49 -17.63
C GLN A 516 10.28 1.57 -16.52
N ARG A 517 8.97 1.61 -16.28
CA ARG A 517 8.26 0.67 -15.40
C ARG A 517 8.08 -0.68 -16.06
N VAL A 518 8.71 -1.67 -15.45
CA VAL A 518 8.91 -3.01 -15.99
C VAL A 518 8.85 -4.00 -14.81
N PRO A 519 7.84 -4.90 -14.74
CA PRO A 519 7.97 -6.16 -14.00
C PRO A 519 9.15 -6.98 -14.53
N TYR A 520 10.04 -7.45 -13.66
CA TYR A 520 11.21 -8.26 -14.06
C TYR A 520 11.57 -9.31 -13.01
N ALA A 521 12.38 -10.31 -13.41
CA ALA A 521 12.94 -11.26 -12.45
C ALA A 521 14.34 -11.76 -12.82
N HIS A 522 15.14 -12.04 -11.80
CA HIS A 522 16.41 -12.76 -11.91
C HIS A 522 16.22 -14.21 -11.43
N LYS A 523 16.90 -15.17 -12.08
CA LYS A 523 16.93 -16.57 -11.60
C LYS A 523 17.67 -16.68 -10.28
N LEU A 524 17.10 -17.40 -9.31
CA LEU A 524 17.74 -17.69 -8.02
C LEU A 524 19.08 -18.43 -8.20
N SER A 525 19.18 -19.31 -9.20
CA SER A 525 20.44 -19.98 -9.57
C SER A 525 21.50 -19.05 -10.15
N TRP A 526 21.10 -17.96 -10.82
CA TRP A 526 22.02 -16.92 -11.28
C TRP A 526 22.45 -16.01 -10.12
N LEU A 527 21.51 -15.63 -9.23
CA LEU A 527 21.79 -14.86 -8.01
C LEU A 527 22.73 -15.59 -7.04
N ALA A 528 22.57 -16.91 -6.91
CA ALA A 528 23.46 -17.76 -6.12
C ALA A 528 24.85 -17.95 -6.75
N ALA A 529 25.00 -17.69 -8.04
CA ALA A 529 26.27 -17.77 -8.77
C ALA A 529 27.04 -16.43 -8.85
N GLN A 530 26.47 -15.32 -8.35
CA GLN A 530 27.18 -14.04 -8.30
C GLN A 530 28.18 -14.00 -7.13
N PRO A 531 29.39 -13.38 -7.31
CA PRO A 531 30.44 -13.26 -6.28
C PRO A 531 29.99 -12.58 -4.97
#